data_AF-A0A2W4MD17-F1
#
_entry.id   AF-A0A2W4MD17-F1
#
_cell.length_a   1.000
_cell.length_b   1.000
_cell.length_c   1.000
_cell.angle_alpha   90.00
_cell.angle_beta   90.00
_cell.angle_gamma   90.00
#
_symmetry.space_group_name_H-M   'P 1'
#
loop_
_entity.id
_entity.type
_entity.pdbx_description
1 polymer ?
#
loop_
_entity_poly.entity_id
_entity_poly.type
_entity_poly.pdbx_seq_one_letter_code
_entity_poly.pdbx_strand_id
1 'polypeptide(L)'
;MASDGVTLVGGTELHLAEPEVEGEVLLTIQPAAISVHLSAPEGSPRNVWRTRVERLERLGGRVRLRLGDPLPLTAEVTEAARSELGLQAGAVVWVSVKATEIGVQTVG
;
A
#
# COMPACT_ATOMS: atom_id res chain seq x y z
N MET A 1 11.88 -3.98 -12.80
CA MET A 1 12.96 -4.93 -12.48
C MET A 1 13.29 -4.78 -11.01
N ALA A 2 13.29 -5.88 -10.26
CA ALA A 2 13.83 -5.93 -8.91
C ALA A 2 15.35 -6.03 -8.96
N SER A 3 16.01 -5.37 -8.02
CA SER A 3 17.44 -5.48 -7.74
C SER A 3 17.75 -4.97 -6.33
N ASP A 4 18.63 -5.65 -5.60
CA ASP A 4 19.05 -5.29 -4.23
C ASP A 4 17.86 -4.98 -3.28
N GLY A 5 16.82 -5.81 -3.36
CA GLY A 5 15.62 -5.68 -2.52
C GLY A 5 14.76 -4.46 -2.85
N VAL A 6 14.90 -3.89 -4.04
CA VAL A 6 14.14 -2.71 -4.49
C VAL A 6 13.57 -2.94 -5.89
N THR A 7 12.39 -2.42 -6.17
CA THR A 7 11.82 -2.36 -7.53
C THR A 7 11.06 -1.07 -7.76
N LEU A 8 10.97 -0.63 -9.02
CA LEU A 8 10.21 0.55 -9.43
C LEU A 8 8.87 0.14 -10.06
N VAL A 9 7.78 0.69 -9.52
CA VAL A 9 6.41 0.55 -10.06
C VAL A 9 5.85 1.93 -10.35
N GLY A 10 5.65 2.27 -11.62
CA GLY A 10 5.11 3.57 -12.01
C GLY A 10 5.93 4.77 -11.49
N GLY A 11 7.24 4.60 -11.32
CA GLY A 11 8.13 5.61 -10.73
C GLY A 11 8.16 5.64 -9.19
N THR A 12 7.40 4.76 -8.53
CA THR A 12 7.47 4.56 -7.07
C THR A 12 8.44 3.46 -6.74
N GLU A 13 9.40 3.76 -5.88
CA GLU A 13 10.32 2.77 -5.31
C GLU A 13 9.62 1.95 -4.22
N LEU A 14 9.71 0.63 -4.32
CA LEU A 14 9.22 -0.31 -3.34
C LEU A 14 10.35 -1.23 -2.87
N HIS A 15 10.54 -1.29 -1.55
CA HIS A 15 11.40 -2.22 -0.86
C HIS A 15 10.72 -3.58 -0.66
N LEU A 16 11.43 -4.63 -1.05
CA LEU A 16 11.07 -6.05 -0.95
C LEU A 16 11.76 -6.70 0.25
N ALA A 17 11.25 -7.83 0.72
CA ALA A 17 11.86 -8.55 1.83
C ALA A 17 13.02 -9.46 1.39
N GLU A 18 13.01 -9.91 0.14
CA GLU A 18 14.00 -10.81 -0.46
C GLU A 18 15.00 -10.02 -1.34
N PRO A 19 16.15 -9.57 -0.80
CA PRO A 19 17.13 -8.79 -1.57
C PRO A 19 17.77 -9.56 -2.73
N GLU A 20 17.76 -10.90 -2.68
CA GLU A 20 18.29 -11.77 -3.72
C GLU A 20 17.42 -11.88 -4.98
N VAL A 21 16.19 -11.35 -4.95
CA VAL A 21 15.30 -11.37 -6.11
C VAL A 21 15.75 -10.32 -7.12
N GLU A 22 16.18 -10.80 -8.28
CA GLU A 22 16.62 -9.99 -9.41
C GLU A 22 15.69 -10.20 -10.61
N GLY A 23 15.55 -9.19 -11.45
CA GLY A 23 14.86 -9.33 -12.74
C GLY A 23 13.42 -8.84 -12.75
N GLU A 24 12.62 -9.32 -13.71
CA GLU A 24 11.21 -8.92 -13.80
C GLU A 24 10.38 -9.64 -12.74
N VAL A 25 9.52 -8.89 -12.04
CA VAL A 25 8.72 -9.42 -10.93
C VAL A 25 7.28 -8.94 -11.00
N LEU A 26 6.37 -9.81 -10.58
CA LEU A 26 5.00 -9.47 -10.21
C LEU A 26 4.94 -9.26 -8.69
N LEU A 27 4.38 -8.12 -8.28
CA LEU A 27 4.15 -7.81 -6.87
C LEU A 27 2.67 -7.97 -6.51
N THR A 28 2.42 -8.50 -5.32
CA THR A 28 1.07 -8.61 -4.76
C THR A 28 1.02 -8.06 -3.34
N ILE A 29 -0.02 -7.28 -3.04
CA ILE A 29 -0.25 -6.72 -1.71
C ILE A 29 -1.71 -6.96 -1.37
N GLN A 30 -1.96 -7.62 -0.24
CA GLN A 30 -3.33 -7.81 0.24
C GLN A 30 -3.89 -6.47 0.74
N PRO A 31 -5.17 -6.13 0.48
CA PRO A 31 -5.75 -4.86 0.94
C PRO A 31 -5.61 -4.62 2.44
N ALA A 32 -5.71 -5.68 3.24
CA ALA A 32 -5.58 -5.61 4.69
C ALA A 32 -4.14 -5.37 5.19
N ALA A 33 -3.13 -5.57 4.34
CA ALA A 33 -1.73 -5.28 4.66
C ALA A 33 -1.37 -3.79 4.51
N ILE A 34 -2.24 -3.00 3.87
CA ILE A 34 -2.05 -1.56 3.69
C ILE A 34 -2.62 -0.82 4.89
N SER A 35 -1.74 -0.22 5.70
CA SER A 35 -2.16 0.66 6.79
C SER A 35 -2.36 2.09 6.31
N VAL A 36 -3.34 2.80 6.86
CA VAL A 36 -3.68 4.19 6.52
C VAL A 36 -3.44 5.11 7.71
N HIS A 37 -2.78 6.24 7.46
CA HIS A 37 -2.34 7.20 8.46
C HIS A 37 -2.65 8.64 8.02
N LEU A 38 -2.87 9.54 8.98
CA LEU A 38 -3.09 10.98 8.70
C LEU A 38 -1.77 11.75 8.48
N SER A 39 -0.68 11.28 9.06
CA SER A 39 0.68 11.78 8.88
C SER A 39 1.61 10.65 8.45
N ALA A 40 2.82 10.98 7.97
CA ALA A 40 3.81 9.97 7.62
C ALA A 40 4.11 9.11 8.86
N PRO A 41 3.90 7.78 8.81
CA PRO A 41 4.18 6.90 9.93
C PRO A 41 5.69 6.71 10.10
N GLU A 42 6.12 6.60 11.35
CA GLU A 42 7.46 6.16 11.70
C GLU A 42 7.49 4.65 11.98
N GLY A 43 8.68 4.04 11.94
CA GLY A 43 8.90 2.67 12.40
C GLY A 43 9.43 1.72 11.33
N SER A 44 8.99 0.46 11.42
CA SER A 44 9.51 -0.64 10.58
C SER A 44 8.93 -0.79 9.18
N PRO A 45 7.77 -0.22 8.77
CA PRO A 45 7.37 -0.22 7.37
C PRO A 45 8.44 0.45 6.50
N ARG A 46 8.81 -0.20 5.40
CA ARG A 46 9.81 0.33 4.44
C ARG A 46 9.16 1.03 3.26
N ASN A 47 7.91 0.69 2.96
CA ASN A 47 7.16 1.29 1.88
C ASN A 47 6.15 2.27 2.47
N VAL A 48 6.40 3.56 2.29
CA VAL A 48 5.54 4.64 2.79
C VAL A 48 5.39 5.70 1.72
N TRP A 49 4.16 6.03 1.38
CA TRP A 49 3.90 7.09 0.40
C TRP A 49 2.60 7.82 0.70
N ARG A 50 2.49 9.03 0.15
CA ARG A 50 1.28 9.85 0.23
C ARG A 50 0.38 9.55 -0.96
N THR A 51 -0.92 9.47 -0.73
CA THR A 51 -1.92 9.26 -1.79
C THR A 51 -3.25 9.92 -1.43
N ARG A 52 -4.18 9.93 -2.38
CA ARG A 52 -5.55 10.40 -2.20
C ARG A 52 -6.51 9.21 -2.22
N VAL A 53 -7.46 9.18 -1.29
CA VAL A 53 -8.58 8.25 -1.34
C VAL A 53 -9.51 8.70 -2.46
N GLU A 54 -9.65 7.90 -3.51
CA GLU A 54 -10.52 8.23 -4.65
C GLU A 54 -11.96 7.84 -4.38
N ARG A 55 -12.15 6.67 -3.78
CA ARG A 55 -13.47 6.10 -3.52
C ARG A 55 -13.45 5.19 -2.30
N LEU A 56 -14.63 5.05 -1.68
CA LEU A 56 -14.86 4.12 -0.59
C LEU A 56 -15.98 3.15 -0.95
N GLU A 57 -15.83 1.91 -0.53
CA GLU A 57 -16.82 0.84 -0.68
C GLU A 57 -17.05 0.18 0.67
N ARG A 58 -18.28 0.28 1.18
CA ARG A 58 -18.66 -0.32 2.46
C ARG A 58 -19.10 -1.76 2.24
N LEU A 59 -18.48 -2.67 2.99
CA LEU A 59 -18.70 -4.11 2.92
C LEU A 59 -18.95 -4.63 4.34
N GLY A 60 -20.17 -4.40 4.85
CA GLY A 60 -20.51 -4.71 6.24
C GLY A 60 -19.63 -3.94 7.23
N GLY A 61 -18.88 -4.65 8.08
CA GLY A 61 -17.98 -4.04 9.08
C GLY A 61 -16.64 -3.54 8.52
N ARG A 62 -16.38 -3.73 7.23
CA ARG A 62 -15.15 -3.31 6.53
C ARG A 62 -15.46 -2.21 5.54
N VAL A 63 -14.44 -1.41 5.24
CA VAL A 63 -14.47 -0.42 4.18
C VAL A 63 -13.23 -0.55 3.33
N ARG A 64 -13.42 -0.69 2.02
CA ARG A 64 -12.35 -0.65 1.04
C ARG A 64 -12.14 0.78 0.56
N LEU A 65 -10.89 1.19 0.48
CA LEU A 65 -10.44 2.49 0.02
C LEU A 65 -9.71 2.29 -1.30
N ARG A 66 -10.27 2.81 -2.39
CA ARG A 66 -9.54 2.92 -3.65
C ARG A 66 -8.56 4.08 -3.51
N LEU A 67 -7.28 3.80 -3.60
CA LEU A 67 -6.20 4.78 -3.57
C LEU A 67 -5.90 5.24 -4.99
N GLY A 68 -5.48 6.49 -5.13
CA GLY A 68 -5.02 7.05 -6.40
C GLY A 68 -3.51 6.94 -6.56
N ASP A 69 -2.93 7.86 -7.30
CA ASP A 69 -1.48 7.93 -7.51
C ASP A 69 -0.68 8.01 -6.19
N PRO A 70 0.57 7.52 -6.18
CA PRO A 70 1.29 6.95 -7.32
C PRO A 70 1.02 5.46 -7.55
N LEU A 71 0.32 4.78 -6.63
CA LEU A 71 -0.01 3.36 -6.73
C LEU A 71 -1.51 3.17 -6.51
N PRO A 72 -2.29 2.88 -7.57
CA PRO A 72 -3.74 2.74 -7.48
C PRO A 72 -4.13 1.40 -6.86
N LEU A 73 -3.82 1.24 -5.58
CA LEU A 73 -4.10 0.06 -4.77
C LEU A 73 -5.45 0.18 -4.07
N THR A 74 -5.88 -0.91 -3.43
CA THR A 74 -7.04 -0.92 -2.56
C THR A 74 -6.59 -1.24 -1.15
N ALA A 75 -6.83 -0.35 -0.20
CA ALA A 75 -6.66 -0.65 1.23
C ALA A 75 -7.98 -1.12 1.83
N GLU A 76 -7.93 -1.92 2.90
CA GLU A 76 -9.12 -2.33 3.66
C GLU A 76 -8.98 -1.94 5.12
N VAL A 77 -9.94 -1.17 5.63
CA VAL A 77 -10.00 -0.71 7.02
C VAL A 77 -11.30 -1.15 7.67
N THR A 78 -11.40 -1.05 8.99
CA THR A 78 -12.68 -1.20 9.70
C THR A 78 -13.53 0.06 9.51
N GLU A 79 -14.85 -0.08 9.66
CA GLU A 79 -15.72 1.11 9.70
C GLU A 79 -15.37 2.04 10.86
N ALA A 80 -14.96 1.49 12.01
CA ALA A 80 -14.50 2.26 13.16
C ALA A 80 -13.26 3.11 12.82
N ALA A 81 -12.22 2.51 12.25
CA ALA A 81 -11.02 3.24 11.84
C ALA A 81 -11.31 4.30 10.77
N ARG A 82 -12.18 3.98 9.80
CA ARG A 82 -12.63 4.97 8.79
C ARG A 82 -13.29 6.19 9.48
N SER A 83 -14.15 5.95 10.46
CA SER A 83 -14.84 7.00 11.20
C SER A 83 -13.88 7.82 12.07
N GLU A 84 -13.02 7.15 12.84
CA GLU A 84 -12.04 7.78 13.74
C GLU A 84 -11.05 8.66 12.98
N LEU A 85 -10.58 8.20 11.82
CA LEU A 85 -9.64 8.93 10.97
C LEU A 85 -10.34 9.91 10.01
N GLY A 86 -11.67 9.99 10.02
CA GLY A 86 -12.43 10.88 9.13
C GLY A 86 -12.24 10.60 7.64
N LEU A 87 -12.00 9.33 7.26
CA LEU A 87 -11.69 8.96 5.88
C LEU A 87 -12.92 9.09 4.99
N GLN A 88 -12.72 9.77 3.86
CA GLN A 88 -13.72 10.08 2.84
C GLN A 88 -13.03 10.25 1.47
N ALA A 89 -13.82 10.25 0.39
CA ALA A 89 -13.28 10.49 -0.94
C ALA A 89 -12.66 11.90 -0.99
N GLY A 90 -11.50 12.01 -1.63
CA GLY A 90 -10.69 13.23 -1.63
C GLY A 90 -9.74 13.38 -0.43
N ALA A 91 -9.89 12.57 0.64
CA ALA A 91 -8.96 12.61 1.77
C ALA A 91 -7.53 12.29 1.31
N VAL A 92 -6.58 13.11 1.73
CA VAL A 92 -5.17 12.88 1.49
C VAL A 92 -4.58 12.18 2.70
N VAL A 93 -3.99 11.02 2.47
CA VAL A 93 -3.50 10.12 3.51
C VAL A 93 -2.08 9.67 3.21
N TRP A 94 -1.43 9.15 4.25
CA TRP A 94 -0.23 8.34 4.11
C TRP A 94 -0.63 6.88 4.19
N VAL A 95 -0.01 6.05 3.37
CA VAL A 95 -0.15 4.60 3.47
C VAL A 95 1.20 3.96 3.70
N SER A 96 1.18 2.83 4.40
CA SER A 96 2.38 2.06 4.65
C SER A 96 2.17 0.57 4.42
N VAL A 97 3.17 -0.08 3.85
CA VAL A 97 3.24 -1.54 3.68
C VAL A 97 4.61 -2.01 4.17
N LYS A 98 4.65 -3.07 4.97
CA LYS A 98 5.92 -3.71 5.33
C LYS A 98 6.44 -4.47 4.12
N ALA A 99 7.75 -4.47 3.92
CA ALA A 99 8.39 -5.24 2.85
C ALA A 99 7.98 -6.74 2.90
N THR A 100 7.85 -7.29 4.10
CA THR A 100 7.42 -8.68 4.35
C THR A 100 5.97 -9.00 4.01
N GLU A 101 5.15 -7.99 3.69
CA GLU A 101 3.75 -8.16 3.27
C GLU A 101 3.58 -8.00 1.75
N ILE A 102 4.68 -7.74 1.02
CA ILE A 102 4.69 -7.71 -0.43
C ILE A 102 5.07 -9.11 -0.93
N GLY A 103 4.11 -9.81 -1.53
CA GLY A 103 4.40 -11.07 -2.22
C GLY A 103 5.13 -10.79 -3.53
N VAL A 104 6.24 -11.48 -3.76
CA VAL A 104 7.09 -11.32 -4.96
C VAL A 104 7.08 -12.63 -5.75
N GLN A 105 6.88 -12.53 -7.07
CA GLN A 105 7.01 -13.66 -8.00
C GLN A 105 7.84 -13.22 -9.19
N THR A 106 8.85 -14.01 -9.57
CA THR A 106 9.63 -13.73 -10.79
C THR A 106 8.80 -14.04 -12.03
N VAL A 107 8.97 -13.22 -13.06
CA VAL A 107 8.41 -13.47 -14.39
C VAL A 107 9.50 -14.17 -15.21
N GLY A 108 9.19 -15.36 -15.71
CA GLY A 108 10.10 -16.18 -16.53
C GLY A 108 10.17 -15.75 -17.99
#